data_AF-A0A1I2ER58-F1
#
_entry.id   AF-A0A1I2ER58-F1
#
_cell.length_a   1.000
_cell.length_b   1.000
_cell.length_c   1.000
_cell.angle_alpha   90.00
_cell.angle_beta   90.00
_cell.angle_gamma   90.00
#
_symmetry.space_group_name_H-M   'P 1'
#
loop_
_entity.id
_entity.type
_entity.pdbx_description
1 polymer ?
#
loop_
_entity_poly.entity_id
_entity_poly.type
_entity_poly.pdbx_seq_one_letter_code
_entity_poly.pdbx_strand_id
1 'polypeptide(L)'
;MIAISATDKKVTAPMDLRFGRAPYFYLSDGKESRFIVNPYCQEENDVAPRVVQLLANENVSKIITGEVGPKAHDGLLKQNIQIIMLDEERIKINQVLKKINF
;
A
#
# COMPACT_ATOMS: atom_id res chain seq x y z
N MET A 1 0.21 -9.83 -7.12
CA MET A 1 1.16 -8.90 -6.48
C MET A 1 0.52 -8.31 -5.24
N ILE A 2 1.20 -8.36 -4.09
CA ILE A 2 0.76 -7.73 -2.84
C ILE A 2 1.51 -6.39 -2.69
N ALA A 3 0.79 -5.35 -2.28
CA ALA A 3 1.35 -4.07 -1.88
C ALA A 3 1.24 -3.88 -0.36
N ILE A 4 2.21 -3.20 0.24
CA ILE A 4 2.20 -2.76 1.63
C ILE A 4 2.57 -1.28 1.67
N SER A 5 1.75 -0.42 2.27
CA SER A 5 2.08 1.00 2.45
C SER A 5 3.29 1.18 3.37
N ALA A 6 4.21 2.08 3.05
CA ALA A 6 5.51 2.17 3.71
C ALA A 6 5.95 3.61 3.94
N THR A 7 6.57 3.88 5.10
CA THR A 7 7.13 5.19 5.41
C THR A 7 8.52 5.41 4.81
N ASP A 8 9.24 4.33 4.44
CA ASP A 8 10.59 4.37 3.88
C ASP A 8 10.88 3.12 3.02
N LYS A 9 11.89 3.16 2.15
CA LYS A 9 12.29 2.07 1.23
C LYS A 9 13.13 0.98 1.89
N LYS A 10 12.68 0.48 3.03
CA LYS A 10 13.35 -0.62 3.76
C LYS A 10 12.34 -1.49 4.50
N VAL A 11 12.57 -2.80 4.54
CA VAL A 11 11.64 -3.75 5.20
C VAL A 11 11.56 -3.58 6.72
N THR A 12 12.48 -2.83 7.32
CA THR A 12 12.45 -2.44 8.74
C THR A 12 11.68 -1.14 9.00
N ALA A 13 11.21 -0.47 7.94
CA ALA A 13 10.36 0.71 8.05
C ALA A 13 8.98 0.32 8.60
N PRO A 14 8.35 1.20 9.39
CA PRO A 14 6.93 1.10 9.68
C PRO A 14 6.08 1.07 8.41
N MET A 15 4.98 0.31 8.48
CA MET A 15 3.86 0.45 7.56
C MET A 15 3.24 1.85 7.76
N ASP A 16 2.90 2.55 6.68
CA ASP A 16 2.20 3.84 6.79
C ASP A 16 0.69 3.59 6.86
N LEU A 17 0.05 4.09 7.93
CA LEU A 17 -1.40 3.92 8.10
C LEU A 17 -2.21 4.77 7.13
N ARG A 18 -1.62 5.78 6.48
CA ARG A 18 -2.34 6.71 5.61
C ARG A 18 -2.22 6.27 4.16
N PHE A 19 -3.11 5.38 3.69
CA PHE A 19 -3.02 4.76 2.35
C PHE A 19 -2.59 5.73 1.23
N GLY A 20 -3.35 6.80 1.01
CA GLY A 20 -3.09 7.73 -0.09
C GLY A 20 -1.81 8.58 0.12
N ARG A 21 -1.43 8.82 1.37
CA ARG A 21 -0.28 9.68 1.72
C ARG A 21 0.98 8.87 2.08
N ALA A 22 0.92 7.55 1.99
CA ALA A 22 2.08 6.70 2.15
C ALA A 22 3.12 7.10 1.10
N PRO A 23 4.36 7.47 1.49
CA PRO A 23 5.36 7.94 0.53
C PRO A 23 5.90 6.81 -0.36
N TYR A 24 5.79 5.55 0.08
CA TYR A 24 6.24 4.39 -0.65
C TYR A 24 5.24 3.23 -0.53
N PHE A 25 5.37 2.28 -1.46
CA PHE A 25 4.75 0.97 -1.36
C PHE A 25 5.81 -0.11 -1.56
N TYR A 26 5.81 -1.11 -0.69
CA TYR A 26 6.53 -2.36 -0.90
C TYR A 26 5.66 -3.28 -1.74
N LEU A 27 6.19 -3.77 -2.87
CA LEU A 27 5.53 -4.72 -3.74
C LEU A 27 6.22 -6.07 -3.67
N SER A 28 5.46 -7.15 -3.59
CA SER A 28 5.98 -8.52 -3.62
C SER A 28 4.99 -9.52 -4.18
N ASP A 29 5.48 -10.49 -4.94
CA ASP A 29 4.74 -11.68 -5.36
C ASP A 29 5.17 -12.95 -4.60
N GLY A 30 6.00 -12.79 -3.56
CA GLY A 30 6.57 -13.88 -2.77
C GLY A 30 7.92 -14.40 -3.30
N LYS A 31 8.30 -14.04 -4.53
CA LYS A 31 9.60 -14.38 -5.13
C LYS A 31 10.46 -13.15 -5.30
N GLU A 32 9.92 -12.13 -5.93
CA GLU A 32 10.56 -10.84 -6.15
C GLU A 32 9.91 -9.76 -5.31
N SER A 33 10.72 -8.78 -4.91
CA SER A 33 10.18 -7.62 -4.22
C SER A 33 10.93 -6.34 -4.53
N ARG A 34 10.21 -5.23 -4.47
CA ARG A 34 10.75 -3.89 -4.73
C ARG A 34 9.95 -2.83 -3.99
N PHE A 35 10.54 -1.67 -3.82
CA PHE A 35 9.82 -0.48 -3.38
C PHE A 35 9.52 0.41 -4.57
N ILE A 36 8.32 0.97 -4.60
CA ILE A 36 7.93 2.05 -5.51
C ILE A 36 7.68 3.34 -4.73
N VAL A 37 7.83 4.48 -5.41
CA VAL A 37 7.54 5.81 -4.85
C VAL A 37 6.09 6.16 -5.14
N ASN A 38 5.43 6.78 -4.17
CA ASN A 38 4.16 7.47 -4.40
C ASN A 38 4.43 8.95 -4.70
N PRO A 39 4.37 9.39 -5.97
CA PRO A 39 4.64 10.78 -6.33
C PRO A 39 3.55 11.74 -5.82
N TYR A 40 2.39 11.22 -5.43
CA TYR A 40 1.20 12.00 -5.08
C TYR A 40 1.04 12.23 -3.57
N CYS A 41 1.92 11.68 -2.73
CA CYS A 41 1.75 11.64 -1.27
C CYS A 41 1.64 13.03 -0.61
N GLN A 42 2.25 14.05 -1.22
CA GLN A 42 2.24 15.44 -0.74
C GLN A 42 1.19 16.31 -1.43
N GLU A 43 0.43 15.77 -2.38
CA GLU A 43 -0.58 16.57 -3.07
C GLU A 43 -1.81 16.81 -2.17
N GLU A 44 -2.50 17.91 -2.45
CA GLU A 44 -3.69 18.30 -1.70
C GLU A 44 -4.94 17.59 -2.21
N ASN A 45 -5.04 17.40 -3.53
CA ASN A 45 -6.25 16.94 -4.21
C ASN A 45 -6.00 15.69 -5.06
N ASP A 46 -7.04 14.86 -5.17
CA ASP A 46 -7.07 13.67 -6.03
C ASP A 46 -5.92 12.68 -5.83
N VAL A 47 -5.37 12.64 -4.62
CA VAL A 47 -4.33 11.70 -4.21
C VAL A 47 -4.84 10.26 -4.33
N ALA A 48 -6.00 9.97 -3.73
CA ALA A 48 -6.53 8.62 -3.64
C ALA A 48 -6.75 7.94 -5.02
N PRO A 49 -7.48 8.53 -5.99
CA PRO A 49 -7.64 7.93 -7.31
C PRO A 49 -6.32 7.65 -8.02
N ARG A 50 -5.33 8.55 -7.89
CA ARG A 50 -4.02 8.39 -8.55
C ARG A 50 -3.16 7.30 -7.91
N VAL A 51 -3.20 7.16 -6.59
CA VAL A 51 -2.54 6.06 -5.90
C VAL A 51 -3.19 4.71 -6.25
N VAL A 52 -4.51 4.66 -6.37
CA VAL A 52 -5.19 3.45 -6.86
C VAL A 52 -4.71 3.08 -8.26
N GLN A 53 -4.64 4.05 -9.17
CA GLN A 53 -4.16 3.80 -10.53
C GLN A 53 -2.69 3.37 -10.56
N LEU A 54 -1.84 3.96 -9.72
CA LEU A 54 -0.45 3.56 -9.55
C LEU A 54 -0.34 2.07 -9.18
N LEU A 55 -1.11 1.63 -8.19
CA LEU A 55 -1.10 0.23 -7.76
C LEU A 55 -1.69 -0.71 -8.83
N ALA A 56 -2.74 -0.28 -9.52
CA ALA A 56 -3.33 -1.04 -10.62
C ALA A 56 -2.33 -1.27 -11.78
N ASN A 57 -1.56 -0.23 -12.15
CA ASN A 57 -0.52 -0.34 -13.18
C ASN A 57 0.59 -1.33 -12.80
N GLU A 58 0.82 -1.55 -11.51
CA GLU A 58 1.77 -2.51 -10.96
C GLU A 58 1.16 -3.92 -10.78
N ASN A 59 -0.05 -4.16 -11.31
CA ASN A 59 -0.80 -5.41 -11.21
C ASN A 59 -1.03 -5.87 -9.75
N VAL A 60 -1.15 -4.90 -8.82
CA VAL A 60 -1.47 -5.18 -7.43
C VAL A 60 -2.86 -5.76 -7.33
N SER A 61 -2.99 -6.91 -6.66
CA SER A 61 -4.27 -7.58 -6.41
C SER A 61 -4.70 -7.51 -4.95
N LYS A 62 -3.77 -7.22 -4.03
CA LYS A 62 -4.04 -6.99 -2.61
C LYS A 62 -3.20 -5.83 -2.08
N ILE A 63 -3.81 -4.94 -1.30
CA ILE A 63 -3.11 -3.88 -0.56
C ILE A 63 -3.29 -4.10 0.94
N ILE A 64 -2.18 -4.06 1.66
CA ILE A 64 -2.13 -4.10 3.12
C ILE A 64 -1.74 -2.71 3.59
N THR A 65 -2.62 -2.07 4.35
CA THR A 65 -2.49 -0.67 4.75
C THR A 65 -3.28 -0.41 6.03
N GLY A 66 -3.21 0.81 6.56
CA GLY A 66 -4.12 1.27 7.61
C GLY A 66 -5.43 1.83 7.04
N GLU A 67 -5.66 3.10 7.34
CA GLU A 67 -6.85 3.86 6.96
C GLU A 67 -6.97 4.08 5.45
N VAL A 68 -8.17 3.82 4.94
CA VAL A 68 -8.54 4.03 3.54
C VAL A 68 -9.83 4.86 3.49
N GLY A 69 -9.75 6.07 2.94
CA GLY A 69 -10.93 6.94 2.77
C GLY A 69 -11.88 6.46 1.66
N PRO A 70 -13.13 6.97 1.61
CA PRO A 70 -14.19 6.46 0.71
C PRO A 70 -13.79 6.43 -0.77
N LYS A 71 -13.18 7.50 -1.29
CA LYS A 71 -12.73 7.57 -2.69
C LYS A 71 -11.68 6.50 -3.03
N ALA A 72 -10.77 6.23 -2.10
CA ALA A 72 -9.74 5.20 -2.28
C ALA A 72 -10.37 3.81 -2.24
N HIS A 73 -11.25 3.57 -1.27
CA HIS A 73 -11.98 2.30 -1.13
C HIS A 73 -12.74 1.95 -2.41
N ASP A 74 -13.55 2.88 -2.94
CA ASP A 74 -14.31 2.67 -4.18
C ASP A 74 -13.40 2.43 -5.38
N GLY A 75 -12.28 3.15 -5.46
CA GLY A 75 -11.29 2.96 -6.52
C GLY A 75 -10.65 1.58 -6.47
N LEU A 76 -10.20 1.13 -5.29
CA LEU A 76 -9.58 -0.17 -5.08
C LEU A 76 -10.57 -1.30 -5.43
N LEU A 77 -11.82 -1.17 -5.01
CA LEU A 77 -12.88 -2.13 -5.32
C LEU A 77 -13.13 -2.23 -6.83
N LYS A 78 -13.22 -1.10 -7.55
CA LYS A 78 -13.40 -1.07 -9.01
C LYS A 78 -12.24 -1.73 -9.77
N GLN A 79 -11.03 -1.67 -9.20
CA GLN A 79 -9.84 -2.32 -9.77
C GLN A 79 -9.66 -3.77 -9.30
N ASN A 80 -10.62 -4.34 -8.55
CA ASN A 80 -10.54 -5.66 -7.93
C ASN A 80 -9.31 -5.85 -7.03
N ILE A 81 -8.87 -4.76 -6.37
CA ILE A 81 -7.76 -4.80 -5.41
C ILE A 81 -8.34 -5.05 -4.02
N GLN A 82 -8.05 -6.21 -3.44
CA GLN A 82 -8.49 -6.56 -2.09
C GLN A 82 -7.78 -5.68 -1.06
N ILE A 83 -8.54 -5.12 -0.12
CA ILE A 83 -8.01 -4.33 0.99
C ILE A 83 -7.87 -5.23 2.22
N ILE A 84 -6.70 -5.18 2.86
CA ILE A 84 -6.45 -5.79 4.17
C ILE A 84 -6.01 -4.67 5.10
N MET A 85 -6.86 -4.33 6.06
CA MET A 85 -6.55 -3.27 7.03
C MET A 85 -5.80 -3.85 8.22
N LEU A 86 -4.72 -3.18 8.61
CA LEU A 86 -4.00 -3.40 9.87
C LEU A 86 -3.93 -2.08 10.63
N ASP A 87 -4.36 -2.08 11.88
CA ASP A 87 -4.39 -0.92 12.77
C ASP A 87 -3.29 -0.96 13.84
N GLU A 88 -2.32 -1.86 13.70
CA GLU A 88 -1.14 -1.95 14.57
C GLU A 88 -0.18 -0.78 14.30
N GLU A 89 -0.18 0.22 15.18
CA GLU A 89 0.79 1.30 15.11
C GLU A 89 2.23 0.78 15.10
N ARG A 90 3.04 1.33 14.19
CA ARG A 90 4.47 1.04 14.03
C ARG A 90 4.82 -0.41 13.67
N ILE A 91 3.87 -1.24 13.24
CA ILE A 91 4.20 -2.54 12.67
C ILE A 91 5.15 -2.36 11.47
N LYS A 92 6.27 -3.08 11.48
CA LYS A 92 7.26 -3.01 10.40
C LYS A 92 6.84 -3.91 9.25
N ILE A 93 7.23 -3.56 8.03
CA ILE A 93 6.93 -4.34 6.82
C ILE A 93 7.37 -5.80 6.98
N ASN A 94 8.56 -6.07 7.52
CA ASN A 94 9.02 -7.44 7.75
C ASN A 94 8.20 -8.22 8.79
N GLN A 95 7.48 -7.55 9.69
CA GLN A 95 6.55 -8.19 10.61
C GLN A 95 5.22 -8.48 9.91
N VAL A 96 4.73 -7.55 9.09
CA VAL A 96 3.56 -7.76 8.21
C VAL A 96 3.79 -8.98 7.31
N LEU A 97 4.96 -9.08 6.67
CA LEU A 97 5.33 -10.21 5.80
C LEU A 97 5.32 -11.56 6.52
N LYS A 98 5.67 -11.61 7.81
CA LYS A 98 5.58 -12.84 8.61
C LYS A 98 4.14 -13.28 8.91
N LYS A 99 3.18 -12.35 8.84
CA LYS A 99 1.76 -12.62 9.08
C LYS A 99 1.01 -13.07 7.81
N ILE A 100 1.66 -13.02 6.65
CA ILE A 100 1.03 -13.31 5.35
C ILE A 100 1.60 -14.61 4.80
N ASN A 101 0.71 -15.48 4.33
CA ASN A 101 1.10 -16.60 3.47
C ASN A 101 1.01 -16.14 2.01
N PHE A 102 2.10 -16.34 1.26
CA PHE A 102 2.15 -16.10 -0.18
C PHE A 102 1.62 -17.29 -0.97
#